data_AF-A0A498FDT4-F1
#
_entry.id   AF-A0A498FDT4-F1
#
_cell.length_a   1.000
_cell.length_b   1.000
_cell.length_c   1.000
_cell.angle_alpha   90.00
_cell.angle_beta   90.00
_cell.angle_gamma   90.00
#
_symmetry.space_group_name_H-M   'P 1'
#
loop_
_entity.id
_entity.type
_entity.pdbx_description
1 polymer ?
#
loop_
_entity_poly.entity_id
_entity_poly.type
_entity_poly.pdbx_seq_one_letter_code
_entity_poly.pdbx_strand_id
1 'polypeptide(L)'
;MNDLAEAVTVRKRRSRGRVIVSVTESIDDDELTAKAEERLLLAGDVGDDRVEATKQQLAERAVAKAVKQRAPEAFDPNTSVSLRVNSDRNLSLL
;
A
#
# COMPACT_ATOMS: atom_id res chain seq x y z
N MET A 1 -7.14 12.69 -10.76
CA MET A 1 -6.06 12.28 -9.84
C MET A 1 -6.35 10.84 -9.46
N ASN A 2 -5.63 9.86 -10.02
CA ASN A 2 -5.87 8.44 -9.70
C ASN A 2 -5.53 8.19 -8.23
N ASP A 3 -6.39 7.44 -7.54
CA ASP A 3 -6.09 6.97 -6.20
C ASP A 3 -5.12 5.80 -6.32
N LEU A 4 -3.94 5.90 -5.71
CA LEU A 4 -2.91 4.84 -5.80
C LEU A 4 -3.45 3.48 -5.29
N ALA A 5 -4.47 3.51 -4.43
CA ALA A 5 -5.16 2.31 -3.96
C ALA A 5 -5.92 1.54 -5.05
N GLU A 6 -6.26 2.18 -6.18
CA GLU A 6 -6.90 1.50 -7.32
C GLU A 6 -5.92 0.60 -8.07
N ALA A 7 -4.64 0.98 -8.12
CA ALA A 7 -3.54 0.18 -8.65
C ALA A 7 -3.10 -0.94 -7.69
N VAL A 8 -3.79 -1.11 -6.54
CA VAL A 8 -3.55 -2.22 -5.62
C VAL A 8 -4.69 -3.25 -5.73
N THR A 9 -4.32 -4.47 -6.10
CA THR A 9 -5.24 -5.60 -6.13
C THR A 9 -5.23 -6.32 -4.78
N VAL A 10 -6.37 -6.30 -4.08
CA VAL A 10 -6.57 -7.10 -2.87
C VAL A 10 -7.52 -8.26 -3.15
N ARG A 11 -7.06 -9.47 -2.89
CA ARG A 11 -7.86 -10.70 -2.92
C ARG A 11 -7.98 -11.24 -1.51
N LYS A 12 -9.19 -11.60 -1.11
CA LYS A 12 -9.46 -12.22 0.18
C LYS A 12 -10.08 -13.59 0.00
N ARG A 13 -9.71 -14.52 0.88
CA ARG A 13 -10.39 -15.81 1.03
C ARG A 13 -10.41 -16.22 2.49
N ARG A 14 -11.46 -16.93 2.89
CA ARG A 14 -11.56 -17.52 4.22
C ARG A 14 -11.27 -19.01 4.13
N SER A 15 -10.42 -19.52 5.01
CA SER A 15 -10.03 -20.93 5.06
C SER A 15 -9.81 -21.36 6.50
N ARG A 16 -10.55 -22.37 6.96
CA ARG A 16 -10.42 -22.98 8.31
C ARG A 16 -10.41 -21.94 9.46
N GLY A 17 -11.34 -20.99 9.45
CA GLY A 17 -11.44 -19.96 10.49
C GLY A 17 -10.40 -18.83 10.40
N ARG A 18 -9.53 -18.84 9.38
CA ARG A 18 -8.54 -17.80 9.12
C ARG A 18 -8.88 -17.03 7.85
N VAL A 19 -8.68 -15.72 7.87
CA VAL A 19 -8.75 -14.86 6.68
C VAL A 19 -7.37 -14.77 6.06
N ILE A 20 -7.26 -15.14 4.80
CA ILE A 20 -6.03 -14.99 4.01
C ILE A 20 -6.25 -13.83 3.05
N VAL A 21 -5.44 -12.79 3.19
CA VAL A 21 -5.45 -11.61 2.33
C VAL A 21 -4.19 -11.62 1.50
N SER A 22 -4.35 -11.60 0.18
CA SER A 22 -3.26 -11.47 -0.79
C SER A 22 -3.36 -10.10 -1.43
N VAL A 23 -2.29 -9.33 -1.31
CA VAL A 23 -2.15 -8.00 -1.89
C VAL A 23 -1.15 -8.10 -3.03
N THR A 24 -1.51 -7.55 -4.18
CA THR A 24 -0.60 -7.31 -5.29
C THR A 24 -0.58 -5.82 -5.55
N GLU A 25 0.58 -5.20 -5.38
CA GLU A 25 0.82 -3.80 -5.64
C GLU A 25 1.46 -3.68 -7.02
N SER A 26 0.87 -2.86 -7.88
CA SER A 26 1.31 -2.65 -9.26
C SER A 26 1.25 -1.15 -9.61
N ILE A 27 1.69 -0.31 -8.69
CA ILE A 27 1.76 1.14 -8.86
C ILE A 27 3.04 1.46 -9.63
N ASP A 28 2.91 2.23 -10.70
CA ASP A 28 4.04 2.64 -11.51
C ASP A 28 5.01 3.51 -10.70
N ASP A 29 6.32 3.24 -10.84
CA ASP A 29 7.35 4.00 -10.12
C ASP A 29 7.37 5.47 -10.53
N ASP A 30 7.07 5.77 -11.79
CA ASP A 30 6.93 7.14 -12.30
C ASP A 30 5.74 7.86 -11.65
N GLU A 31 4.62 7.17 -11.43
CA GLU A 31 3.46 7.74 -10.73
C GLU A 31 3.78 8.02 -9.26
N LEU A 32 4.50 7.11 -8.60
CA LEU A 32 4.97 7.30 -7.23
C LEU A 32 5.96 8.46 -7.13
N THR A 33 6.87 8.58 -8.08
CA THR A 33 7.87 9.66 -8.15
C THR A 33 7.19 11.00 -8.33
N ALA A 34 6.29 11.13 -9.31
CA ALA A 34 5.53 12.36 -9.54
C ALA A 34 4.75 12.82 -8.30
N LYS A 35 4.10 11.89 -7.57
CA LYS A 35 3.39 12.23 -6.34
C LYS A 35 4.31 12.53 -5.15
N ALA A 36 5.46 11.87 -5.08
CA ALA A 36 6.44 12.14 -4.04
C ALA A 36 7.04 13.54 -4.24
N GLU A 37 7.44 13.88 -5.46
CA GLU A 37 7.93 15.20 -5.83
C GLU A 37 6.88 16.28 -5.61
N GLU A 38 5.63 16.08 -6.05
CA GLU A 38 4.53 17.03 -5.80
C GLU A 38 4.39 17.33 -4.30
N ARG A 39 4.40 16.28 -3.46
CA ARG A 39 4.24 16.42 -2.01
C ARG A 39 5.42 17.12 -1.35
N LEU A 40 6.65 16.81 -1.78
CA LEU A 40 7.87 17.40 -1.25
C LEU A 40 8.06 18.84 -1.74
N LEU A 41 7.68 19.14 -2.97
CA LEU A 41 7.64 20.49 -3.52
C LEU A 41 6.69 21.38 -2.71
N LEU A 42 5.49 20.88 -2.39
CA LEU A 42 4.53 21.57 -1.51
C LEU A 42 5.06 21.77 -0.09
N ALA A 43 5.94 20.89 0.38
CA ALA A 43 6.61 20.99 1.68
C ALA A 43 7.87 21.86 1.66
N GLY A 44 8.36 22.25 0.48
CA GLY A 44 9.62 22.97 0.29
C GLY A 44 10.87 22.15 0.61
N ASP A 45 10.79 20.81 0.58
CA ASP A 45 11.85 19.89 1.02
C ASP A 45 12.13 18.83 -0.06
N VAL A 46 12.61 19.27 -1.23
CA VAL A 46 12.90 18.39 -2.38
C VAL A 46 14.35 17.91 -2.30
N GLY A 47 14.54 16.65 -1.91
CA GLY A 47 15.82 15.95 -2.01
C GLY A 47 15.61 14.48 -2.37
N ASP A 48 16.51 13.90 -3.14
CA ASP A 48 16.35 12.56 -3.74
C ASP A 48 16.10 11.47 -2.68
N ASP A 49 16.81 11.51 -1.55
CA ASP A 49 16.60 10.57 -0.42
C ASP A 49 15.18 10.68 0.16
N ARG A 50 14.60 11.89 0.15
CA ARG A 50 13.23 12.14 0.61
C ARG A 50 12.21 11.64 -0.41
N VAL A 51 12.51 11.76 -1.70
CA VAL A 51 11.65 11.25 -2.77
C VAL A 51 11.47 9.74 -2.60
N GLU A 52 12.56 8.98 -2.49
CA GLU A 52 12.50 7.52 -2.30
C GLU A 52 11.78 7.11 -1.00
N ALA A 53 12.07 7.78 0.12
CA ALA A 53 11.35 7.55 1.38
C ALA A 53 9.84 7.84 1.24
N THR A 54 9.48 8.90 0.51
CA THR A 54 8.08 9.28 0.28
C THR A 54 7.38 8.32 -0.67
N LYS A 55 8.05 7.83 -1.71
CA LYS A 55 7.55 6.79 -2.63
C LYS A 55 7.14 5.54 -1.84
N GLN A 56 8.01 5.08 -0.93
CA GLN A 56 7.71 3.93 -0.08
C GLN A 56 6.48 4.19 0.81
N GLN A 57 6.42 5.35 1.49
CA GLN A 57 5.27 5.71 2.32
C GLN A 57 3.96 5.82 1.52
N LEU A 58 4.02 6.32 0.28
CA LEU A 58 2.86 6.43 -0.60
C LEU A 58 2.35 5.05 -1.00
N ALA A 59 3.24 4.13 -1.38
CA ALA A 59 2.90 2.76 -1.70
C ALA A 59 2.29 2.02 -0.49
N GLU A 60 2.92 2.12 0.69
CA GLU A 60 2.40 1.51 1.93
C GLU A 60 1.01 2.05 2.28
N ARG A 61 0.81 3.37 2.19
CA ARG A 61 -0.51 3.99 2.41
C ARG A 61 -1.55 3.52 1.40
N ALA A 62 -1.19 3.45 0.13
CA ALA A 62 -2.08 2.97 -0.93
C ALA A 62 -2.52 1.53 -0.65
N VAL A 63 -1.58 0.67 -0.29
CA VAL A 63 -1.85 -0.72 0.05
C VAL A 63 -2.71 -0.83 1.31
N ALA A 64 -2.36 -0.13 2.39
CA ALA A 64 -3.16 -0.14 3.62
C ALA A 64 -4.60 0.33 3.37
N LYS A 65 -4.77 1.37 2.56
CA LYS A 65 -6.09 1.88 2.15
C LYS A 65 -6.87 0.83 1.34
N ALA A 66 -6.23 0.19 0.36
CA ALA A 66 -6.85 -0.85 -0.44
C ALA A 66 -7.27 -2.07 0.40
N VAL A 67 -6.41 -2.51 1.34
CA VAL A 67 -6.73 -3.61 2.26
C VAL A 67 -7.89 -3.22 3.17
N LYS A 68 -7.90 -2.00 3.71
CA LYS A 68 -8.99 -1.53 4.58
C LYS A 68 -10.34 -1.46 3.86
N GLN A 69 -10.34 -1.07 2.59
CA GLN A 69 -11.56 -1.01 1.77
C GLN A 69 -12.06 -2.41 1.38
N ARG A 70 -11.18 -3.32 0.98
CA ARG A 70 -11.56 -4.61 0.38
C ARG A 70 -11.59 -5.78 1.39
N ALA A 71 -10.80 -5.71 2.44
CA ALA A 71 -10.67 -6.71 3.51
C ALA A 71 -10.61 -6.06 4.91
N PRO A 72 -11.66 -5.33 5.36
CA PRO A 72 -11.67 -4.65 6.66
C PRO A 72 -11.49 -5.60 7.85
N GLU A 73 -11.95 -6.85 7.71
CA GLU A 73 -11.74 -7.96 8.67
C GLU A 73 -10.27 -8.31 8.90
N ALA A 74 -9.35 -7.84 8.05
CA ALA A 74 -7.91 -7.94 8.27
C ALA A 74 -7.41 -7.10 9.46
N PHE A 75 -8.19 -6.09 9.87
CA PHE A 75 -7.88 -5.18 10.98
C PHE A 75 -8.68 -5.49 12.25
N ASP A 76 -9.50 -6.55 12.23
CA ASP A 76 -10.23 -7.00 13.41
C ASP A 76 -9.29 -7.79 14.34
N PRO A 77 -9.03 -7.33 15.57
CA PRO A 77 -8.14 -8.02 16.50
C PRO A 77 -8.62 -9.41 16.90
N ASN A 78 -9.91 -9.72 16.72
CA ASN A 78 -10.49 -11.03 17.04
C ASN A 78 -10.44 -12.02 15.87
N THR A 79 -10.02 -11.56 14.68
CA THR A 79 -9.96 -12.41 13.48
C THR A 79 -8.53 -12.87 13.25
N SER A 80 -8.32 -14.18 13.07
CA SER A 80 -7.01 -14.69 12.66
C SER A 80 -6.77 -14.34 11.20
N VAL A 81 -5.74 -13.53 10.94
CA VAL A 81 -5.41 -13.01 9.61
C VAL A 81 -4.04 -13.47 9.18
N SER A 82 -3.89 -13.82 7.91
CA SER A 82 -2.59 -13.95 7.25
C SER A 82 -2.56 -13.02 6.05
N LEU A 83 -1.66 -12.05 6.09
CA LEU A 83 -1.43 -11.08 5.04
C LEU A 83 -0.21 -11.50 4.23
N ARG A 84 -0.36 -11.58 2.90
CA ARG A 84 0.74 -11.78 1.97
C ARG A 84 0.77 -10.61 1.00
N VAL A 85 1.90 -9.91 0.99
CA VAL A 85 2.16 -8.81 0.05
C VAL A 85 3.05 -9.34 -1.04
N ASN A 86 2.62 -9.17 -2.29
CA ASN A 86 3.42 -9.40 -3.47
C ASN A 86 3.66 -8.04 -4.13
N SER A 87 4.84 -7.50 -3.92
CA SER A 87 5.31 -6.22 -4.47
C SER A 87 6.79 -6.40 -4.80
N ASP A 88 7.24 -5.71 -5.84
CA ASP A 88 8.67 -5.60 -6.16
C ASP A 88 9.43 -4.74 -5.12
N ARG A 89 8.69 -4.08 -4.21
CA ARG A 89 9.20 -3.27 -3.11
C ARG A 89 9.06 -4.01 -1.78
N ASN A 90 9.97 -3.71 -0.86
CA ASN A 90 9.90 -4.20 0.51
C ASN A 90 8.89 -3.37 1.33
N LEU A 91 7.60 -3.68 1.17
CA LEU A 91 6.50 -2.99 1.85
C LEU A 91 6.22 -3.63 3.21
N SER A 92 6.28 -2.83 4.28
CA SER A 92 5.88 -3.28 5.62
C SER A 92 4.43 -2.84 5.89
N LEU A 93 3.51 -3.81 5.94
CA LEU A 93 2.14 -3.56 6.39
C LEU A 93 1.99 -3.92 7.87
N LEU A 94 2.68 -3.16 8.73
CA LEU A 94 2.59 -3.24 10.20
C LEU A 94 2.82 -1.86 10.81
#